data_AF-A0A2U1KF98-F1
#
_entry.id   AF-A0A2U1KF98-F1
#
_cell.length_a   1.000
_cell.length_b   1.000
_cell.length_c   1.000
_cell.angle_alpha   90.00
_cell.angle_beta   90.00
_cell.angle_gamma   90.00
#
_symmetry.space_group_name_H-M   'P 1'
#
loop_
_entity.id
_entity.type
_entity.pdbx_description
1 polymer ?
#
loop_
_entity_poly.entity_id
_entity_poly.type
_entity_poly.pdbx_seq_one_letter_code
_entity_poly.pdbx_strand_id
1 'polypeptide(L)'
;MDEFEVRVRILCNTTFSISNMVGPKEKMTFAGHPVDYIKAMNTSLPHAIVMQMLSYAGTAFLQILVAKDIIHDHEYFAKCFEDALLEMKEAAVARIENKCALQQGREKHHKI
;
A
#
# COMPACT_ATOMS: atom_id res chain seq x y z
N MET A 1 11.13 0.47 31.76
CA MET A 1 11.81 1.21 30.66
C MET A 1 12.22 0.27 29.53
N ASP A 2 11.96 -1.04 29.66
CA ASP A 2 12.47 -2.10 28.77
C ASP A 2 11.73 -2.21 27.42
N GLU A 3 10.45 -1.83 27.32
CA GLU A 3 9.75 -1.89 26.03
C GLU A 3 10.28 -0.90 24.98
N PHE A 4 10.86 0.23 25.40
CA PHE A 4 11.40 1.22 24.47
C PHE A 4 12.68 0.71 23.81
N GLU A 5 13.53 0.03 24.58
CA GLU A 5 14.81 -0.52 24.12
C GLU A 5 14.60 -1.70 23.14
N VAL A 6 13.62 -2.56 23.41
CA VAL A 6 13.24 -3.66 22.49
C VAL A 6 12.68 -3.11 21.17
N ARG A 7 11.85 -2.06 21.20
CA ARG A 7 11.30 -1.41 20.01
C ARG A 7 12.40 -0.77 19.15
N VAL A 8 13.34 -0.07 19.75
CA VAL A 8 14.48 0.54 19.03
C VAL A 8 15.33 -0.52 18.35
N ARG A 9 15.62 -1.65 19.01
CA ARG A 9 16.44 -2.72 18.40
C ARG A 9 15.76 -3.34 17.18
N ILE A 10 14.44 -3.55 17.21
CA ILE A 10 13.71 -4.11 16.06
C ILE A 10 13.67 -3.10 14.92
N LEU A 11 13.36 -1.84 15.22
CA LEU A 11 13.26 -0.78 14.22
C LEU A 11 14.62 -0.47 13.58
N CYS A 12 15.70 -0.41 14.34
CA CYS A 12 17.04 -0.16 13.78
C CYS A 12 17.61 -1.33 12.95
N ASN A 13 17.00 -2.52 13.03
CA ASN A 13 17.40 -3.70 12.24
C ASN A 13 16.58 -3.89 10.96
N THR A 14 15.62 -3.00 10.68
CA THR A 14 14.87 -2.99 9.41
C THR A 14 15.27 -1.79 8.57
N THR A 15 15.34 -1.97 7.25
CA THR A 15 15.74 -0.90 6.32
C THR A 15 14.65 0.15 6.14
N PHE A 16 13.39 -0.28 6.17
CA PHE A 16 12.20 0.57 6.06
C PHE A 16 11.06 -0.06 6.85
N SER A 17 10.00 0.71 7.06
CA SER A 17 8.77 0.24 7.71
C SER A 17 7.58 0.35 6.77
N ILE A 18 6.77 -0.70 6.69
CA ILE A 18 5.46 -0.71 6.01
C ILE A 18 4.37 -0.93 7.05
N SER A 19 3.32 -0.10 7.05
CA SER A 19 2.08 -0.39 7.75
C SER A 19 0.92 -0.52 6.77
N ASN A 20 -0.08 -1.34 7.12
CA ASN A 20 -1.33 -1.44 6.39
C ASN A 20 -2.50 -1.32 7.37
N MET A 21 -3.28 -0.26 7.21
CA MET A 21 -4.41 0.09 8.05
C MET A 21 -5.70 -0.03 7.26
N VAL A 22 -6.60 -0.90 7.73
CA VAL A 22 -7.95 -0.97 7.18
C VAL A 22 -8.76 0.17 7.77
N GLY A 23 -9.08 1.16 6.94
CA GLY A 23 -9.95 2.26 7.35
C GLY A 23 -11.40 2.00 6.99
N PRO A 24 -12.26 3.01 7.21
CA PRO A 24 -13.70 2.88 7.05
C PRO A 24 -14.14 2.57 5.62
N LYS A 25 -15.15 1.71 5.49
CA LYS A 25 -15.73 1.34 4.19
C LYS A 25 -16.72 2.37 3.67
N GLU A 26 -17.29 3.19 4.54
CA GLU A 26 -18.31 4.19 4.22
C GLU A 26 -17.70 5.59 4.18
N LYS A 27 -18.29 6.46 3.36
CA LYS A 27 -17.92 7.88 3.32
C LYS A 27 -18.33 8.54 4.62
N MET A 28 -17.41 9.30 5.18
CA MET A 28 -17.59 10.02 6.44
C MET A 28 -17.72 11.51 6.20
N THR A 29 -18.37 12.18 7.16
CA THR A 29 -18.34 13.64 7.27
C THR A 29 -17.66 14.02 8.58
N PHE A 30 -16.85 15.06 8.55
CA PHE A 30 -16.23 15.65 9.73
C PHE A 30 -16.76 17.07 9.88
N ALA A 31 -17.44 17.35 10.99
CA ALA A 31 -18.07 18.65 11.26
C ALA A 31 -18.99 19.14 10.12
N GLY A 32 -19.69 18.21 9.43
CA GLY A 32 -20.57 18.53 8.30
C GLY A 32 -19.87 18.62 6.94
N HIS A 33 -18.55 18.47 6.88
CA HIS A 33 -17.79 18.46 5.63
C HIS A 33 -17.48 17.02 5.18
N PRO A 34 -17.65 16.67 3.89
CA PRO A 34 -17.28 15.35 3.40
C PRO A 34 -15.76 15.13 3.50
N VAL A 35 -15.36 13.94 3.94
CA VAL A 35 -13.95 13.53 3.99
C VAL A 35 -13.62 12.77 2.72
N ASP A 36 -12.68 13.29 1.92
CA ASP A 36 -12.25 12.67 0.67
C ASP A 36 -11.15 11.62 0.86
N TYR A 37 -10.24 11.85 1.80
CA TYR A 37 -9.14 10.95 2.09
C TYR A 37 -8.76 10.99 3.56
N ILE A 38 -8.21 9.87 4.04
CA ILE A 38 -7.63 9.75 5.38
C ILE A 38 -6.16 9.38 5.17
N LYS A 39 -5.26 10.12 5.81
CA LYS A 39 -3.82 9.85 5.81
C LYS A 39 -3.36 9.71 7.25
N ALA A 40 -2.71 8.60 7.54
CA ALA A 40 -2.14 8.32 8.84
C ALA A 40 -0.61 8.33 8.71
N MET A 41 0.03 9.06 9.61
CA MET A 41 1.47 9.25 9.63
C MET A 41 2.01 8.88 11.01
N ASN A 42 3.06 8.10 11.01
CA ASN A 42 3.88 7.79 12.16
C ASN A 42 5.12 8.69 12.16
N THR A 43 5.51 9.14 13.33
CA THR A 43 6.69 9.97 13.55
C THR A 43 7.69 9.22 14.43
N SER A 44 8.89 9.78 14.60
CA SER A 44 9.91 9.26 15.55
C SER A 44 10.41 7.84 15.24
N LEU A 45 10.36 7.43 13.98
CA LEU A 45 10.96 6.18 13.51
C LEU A 45 12.41 6.43 13.06
N PRO A 46 13.37 5.54 13.37
CA PRO A 46 14.76 5.67 12.94
C PRO A 46 14.97 5.29 11.46
N HIS A 47 13.91 5.31 10.63
CA HIS A 47 13.94 4.89 9.23
C HIS A 47 14.01 6.08 8.28
N ALA A 48 14.84 5.96 7.25
CA ALA A 48 14.87 6.92 6.15
C ALA A 48 13.64 6.81 5.23
N ILE A 49 12.95 5.66 5.23
CA ILE A 49 11.76 5.39 4.43
C ILE A 49 10.68 4.78 5.31
N VAL A 50 9.48 5.35 5.25
CA VAL A 50 8.29 4.80 5.91
C VAL A 50 7.12 4.82 4.93
N MET A 51 6.51 3.66 4.72
CA MET A 51 5.36 3.48 3.84
C MET A 51 4.13 3.17 4.69
N GLN A 52 3.04 3.88 4.48
CA GLN A 52 1.78 3.74 5.21
C GLN A 52 0.66 3.53 4.20
N MET A 53 0.05 2.35 4.21
CA MET A 53 -1.12 2.04 3.39
C MET A 53 -2.37 2.19 4.24
N LEU A 54 -3.38 2.91 3.73
CA LEU A 54 -4.67 3.06 4.39
C LEU A 54 -5.82 2.93 3.39
N SER A 55 -6.81 2.08 3.68
CA SER A 55 -8.02 1.99 2.86
C SER A 55 -9.13 2.88 3.40
N TYR A 56 -9.84 3.61 2.53
CA TYR A 56 -11.01 4.42 2.89
C TYR A 56 -11.99 4.47 1.72
N ALA A 57 -13.27 4.24 2.00
CA ALA A 57 -14.38 4.30 1.03
C ALA A 57 -14.15 3.49 -0.26
N GLY A 58 -13.47 2.34 -0.16
CA GLY A 58 -13.15 1.47 -1.30
C GLY A 58 -11.89 1.88 -2.09
N THR A 59 -11.24 2.98 -1.72
CA THR A 59 -9.95 3.42 -2.27
C THR A 59 -8.83 3.10 -1.29
N ALA A 60 -7.67 2.67 -1.79
CA ALA A 60 -6.48 2.48 -0.96
C ALA A 60 -5.48 3.60 -1.25
N PHE A 61 -4.93 4.17 -0.19
CA PHE A 61 -3.98 5.27 -0.21
C PHE A 61 -2.64 4.79 0.30
N LEU A 62 -1.62 4.83 -0.56
CA LEU A 62 -0.24 4.61 -0.17
C LEU A 62 0.44 5.96 0.06
N GLN A 63 0.94 6.18 1.27
CA GLN A 63 1.74 7.34 1.61
C GLN A 63 3.18 6.91 1.88
N ILE A 64 4.13 7.63 1.30
CA ILE A 64 5.57 7.38 1.47
C ILE A 64 6.19 8.61 2.14
N LEU A 65 6.84 8.41 3.29
CA LEU A 65 7.69 9.38 3.94
C LEU A 65 9.15 9.04 3.66
N VAL A 66 9.92 10.04 3.28
CA VAL A 66 11.32 9.91 2.89
C VAL A 66 12.16 10.99 3.55
N ALA A 67 13.29 10.60 4.14
CA ALA A 67 14.32 11.50 4.63
C ALA A 67 15.13 12.08 3.46
N LYS A 68 14.94 13.37 3.16
CA LYS A 68 15.49 14.04 1.96
C LYS A 68 17.01 14.21 1.98
N ASP A 69 17.59 14.18 3.16
CA ASP A 69 19.03 14.24 3.43
C ASP A 69 19.75 12.93 3.10
N ILE A 70 19.02 11.80 3.10
CA ILE A 70 19.57 10.47 2.78
C ILE A 70 19.18 10.07 1.35
N ILE A 71 17.94 10.37 0.93
CA ILE A 71 17.41 10.00 -0.38
C ILE A 71 17.14 11.27 -1.18
N HIS A 72 18.13 11.64 -1.98
CA HIS A 72 18.11 12.87 -2.75
C HIS A 72 17.03 12.86 -3.85
N ASP A 73 16.89 11.76 -4.60
CA ASP A 73 15.92 11.62 -5.70
C ASP A 73 14.65 10.88 -5.25
N HIS A 74 13.93 11.51 -4.33
CA HIS A 74 12.71 10.97 -3.74
C HIS A 74 11.51 10.95 -4.70
N GLU A 75 11.52 11.81 -5.73
CA GLU A 75 10.48 11.82 -6.77
C GLU A 75 10.60 10.62 -7.70
N TYR A 76 11.83 10.31 -8.16
CA TYR A 76 12.07 9.08 -8.92
C TYR A 76 11.75 7.84 -8.10
N PHE A 77 12.13 7.82 -6.81
CA PHE A 77 11.77 6.74 -5.90
C PHE A 77 10.25 6.50 -5.85
N ALA A 78 9.45 7.57 -5.68
CA ALA A 78 7.99 7.45 -5.66
C ALA A 78 7.43 6.93 -7.00
N LYS A 79 7.98 7.41 -8.11
CA LYS A 79 7.60 6.96 -9.46
C LYS A 79 7.87 5.48 -9.67
N CYS A 80 9.02 4.96 -9.23
CA CYS A 80 9.32 3.54 -9.32
C CYS A 80 8.28 2.67 -8.58
N PHE A 81 7.77 3.14 -7.43
CA PHE A 81 6.71 2.45 -6.71
C PHE A 81 5.38 2.48 -7.45
N GLU A 82 5.02 3.62 -8.05
CA GLU A 82 3.82 3.76 -8.88
C GLU A 82 3.87 2.82 -10.09
N ASP A 83 4.97 2.85 -10.85
CA ASP A 83 5.17 2.03 -12.05
C ASP A 83 5.12 0.53 -11.70
N ALA A 84 5.77 0.12 -10.61
CA ALA A 84 5.75 -1.27 -10.16
C ALA A 84 4.34 -1.75 -9.77
N LEU A 85 3.55 -0.90 -9.10
CA LEU A 85 2.16 -1.23 -8.75
C LEU A 85 1.26 -1.31 -9.99
N LEU A 86 1.51 -0.45 -10.98
CA LEU A 86 0.80 -0.48 -12.27
C LEU A 86 1.11 -1.78 -13.02
N GLU A 87 2.38 -2.17 -13.12
CA GLU A 87 2.79 -3.42 -13.76
C GLU A 87 2.17 -4.65 -13.06
N MET A 88 2.17 -4.66 -11.72
CA MET A 88 1.52 -5.72 -10.94
C MET A 88 0.01 -5.82 -11.21
N LYS A 89 -0.67 -4.67 -11.33
CA LYS A 89 -2.09 -4.62 -11.68
C LYS A 89 -2.33 -5.21 -13.07
N GLU A 90 -1.55 -4.80 -14.06
CA GLU A 90 -1.68 -5.28 -15.44
C GLU A 90 -1.46 -6.79 -15.53
N ALA A 91 -0.41 -7.30 -14.87
CA ALA A 91 -0.13 -8.73 -14.80
C ALA A 91 -1.27 -9.52 -14.09
N ALA A 92 -1.85 -8.95 -13.02
CA ALA A 92 -2.98 -9.56 -12.33
C ALA A 92 -4.24 -9.63 -13.19
N VAL A 93 -4.57 -8.55 -13.92
CA VAL A 93 -5.70 -8.49 -14.85
C VAL A 93 -5.51 -9.51 -15.97
N ALA A 94 -4.35 -9.52 -16.63
CA ALA A 94 -4.05 -10.49 -17.67
C ALA A 94 -4.16 -11.94 -17.16
N ARG A 95 -3.74 -12.21 -15.92
CA ARG A 95 -3.88 -13.54 -15.31
C ARG A 95 -5.33 -13.91 -15.04
N ILE A 96 -6.18 -12.96 -14.65
CA ILE A 96 -7.63 -13.18 -14.45
C ILE A 96 -8.31 -13.48 -15.79
N GLU A 97 -8.01 -12.70 -16.83
CA GLU A 97 -8.56 -12.89 -18.17
C GLU A 97 -8.17 -14.25 -18.76
N ASN A 98 -6.88 -14.62 -18.65
CA ASN A 98 -6.41 -15.93 -19.08
C ASN A 98 -7.07 -17.08 -18.32
N LYS A 99 -7.29 -16.93 -17.00
CA LYS A 99 -8.03 -17.94 -16.22
C LYS A 99 -9.49 -18.04 -16.67
N CYS A 100 -10.15 -16.92 -16.96
CA CYS A 100 -11.53 -16.90 -17.43
C CYS A 100 -11.67 -17.57 -18.81
N ALA A 101 -10.72 -17.33 -19.71
CA ALA A 101 -10.65 -17.99 -21.03
C ALA A 101 -10.44 -19.51 -20.91
N LEU A 102 -9.58 -19.96 -19.98
CA LEU A 102 -9.36 -21.40 -19.72
C LEU A 102 -10.58 -22.09 -19.08
N GLN A 103 -11.35 -21.39 -18.25
CA GLN A 103 -12.58 -21.92 -17.66
C GLN A 103 -13.69 -22.09 -18.72
N GLN A 104 -13.82 -21.16 -19.67
CA GLN A 104 -14.76 -21.26 -20.79
C GLN A 104 -14.45 -22.42 -21.76
N GLY A 105 -13.18 -22.82 -21.89
CA GLY A 105 -12.79 -24.01 -22.65
C GLY A 105 -13.14 -25.32 -21.94
N ARG A 106 -13.16 -25.34 -20.60
CA ARG A 106 -13.40 -26.56 -19.80
C ARG A 106 -14.89 -26.88 -19.62
N GLU A 107 -15.77 -25.90 -19.63
CA GLU A 107 -17.22 -26.12 -19.52
C GLU A 107 -17.86 -26.69 -20.81
N LYS A 108 -17.23 -26.48 -21.98
CA LYS A 108 -17.74 -27.01 -23.27
C LYS A 108 -17.51 -28.51 -23.45
N HIS A 109 -16.58 -29.10 -22.72
CA HIS A 109 -16.22 -30.52 -22.83
C HIS A 109 -17.03 -31.45 -21.92
N HIS A 110 -17.97 -30.90 -21.12
CA HIS A 110 -18.85 -31.66 -20.22
C HIS A 110 -20.31 -31.71 -20.69
N LYS A 111 -20.63 -31.15 -21.87
CA LYS A 111 -21.98 -31.18 -22.49
C LYS A 111 -22.03 -31.94 -23.82
N ILE A 112 -21.28 -33.02 -23.97
CA ILE A 112 -21.44 -33.98 -25.07
C ILE A 112 -21.73 -35.35 -24.47
#